data_AF-A0A1W9Q239-F1
#
_entry.id   AF-A0A1W9Q239-F1
#
_cell.length_a   1.000
_cell.length_b   1.000
_cell.length_c   1.000
_cell.angle_alpha   90.00
_cell.angle_beta   90.00
_cell.angle_gamma   90.00
#
_symmetry.space_group_name_H-M   'P 1'
#
loop_
_entity.id
_entity.type
_entity.pdbx_description
1 polymer ?
#
loop_
_entity_poly.entity_id
_entity_poly.type
_entity_poly.pdbx_seq_one_letter_code
_entity_poly.pdbx_strand_id
1 'polypeptide(L)'
;MEPTQGVEGIGLKMPNGETFPALQLLAPNTDYDPLRAAASIYVEEGARSLGIPLTSELLAYDDLFYAVYGVRNYDMAILGWSLNLYPDYLCAFFDQASGNASNYFNATLETKCDAFLNEPDIVYAREQAFELQFFLNEELPAMPLFSSIVTEAHRNLEFPYAAILDGFGPGLYGAPSLVTPIEK
;
A
#
# COMPACT_ATOMS: atom_id res chain seq x y z
N MET A 1 -28.87 8.12 -20.15
CA MET A 1 -29.48 8.65 -18.92
C MET A 1 -28.31 9.11 -18.08
N GLU A 2 -28.16 10.41 -17.87
CA GLU A 2 -27.05 10.91 -17.04
C GLU A 2 -27.24 10.42 -15.59
N PRO A 3 -26.14 10.13 -14.86
CA PRO A 3 -26.24 9.81 -13.44
C PRO A 3 -26.88 10.98 -12.70
N THR A 4 -27.92 10.69 -11.92
CA THR A 4 -28.57 11.69 -11.07
C THR A 4 -27.71 11.92 -9.84
N GLN A 5 -27.32 13.16 -9.58
CA GLN A 5 -26.49 13.51 -8.44
C GLN A 5 -27.20 13.11 -7.13
N GLY A 6 -26.50 12.37 -6.26
CA GLY A 6 -27.01 11.94 -4.96
C GLY A 6 -27.85 10.67 -4.94
N VAL A 7 -27.92 9.93 -6.06
CA VAL A 7 -28.54 8.59 -6.10
C VAL A 7 -27.43 7.54 -6.16
N GLU A 8 -27.39 6.64 -5.18
CA GLU A 8 -26.46 5.50 -5.18
C GLU A 8 -26.73 4.59 -6.39
N GLY A 9 -25.65 4.02 -6.96
CA GLY A 9 -25.77 2.95 -7.94
C GLY A 9 -26.50 1.75 -7.32
N ILE A 10 -27.40 1.13 -8.08
CA ILE A 10 -28.14 -0.05 -7.63
C ILE A 10 -28.09 -1.16 -8.68
N GLY A 11 -28.07 -2.40 -8.21
CA GLY A 11 -28.25 -3.58 -9.05
C GLY A 11 -27.10 -3.87 -9.99
N LEU A 12 -25.85 -3.56 -9.61
CA LEU A 12 -24.66 -3.93 -10.37
C LEU A 12 -24.69 -5.44 -10.68
N LYS A 13 -24.47 -5.78 -11.96
CA LYS A 13 -24.47 -7.14 -12.46
C LYS A 13 -23.09 -7.51 -12.98
N MET A 14 -22.71 -8.75 -12.72
CA MET A 14 -21.55 -9.38 -13.32
C MET A 14 -21.78 -9.58 -14.83
N PRO A 15 -20.73 -9.76 -15.65
CA PRO A 15 -20.88 -10.01 -17.09
C PRO A 15 -21.75 -11.23 -17.43
N ASN A 16 -21.84 -12.20 -16.52
CA ASN A 16 -22.69 -13.40 -16.64
C ASN A 16 -24.18 -13.13 -16.28
N GLY A 17 -24.54 -11.91 -15.86
CA GLY A 17 -25.90 -11.50 -15.49
C GLY A 17 -26.26 -11.72 -14.01
N GLU A 18 -25.38 -12.33 -13.21
CA GLU A 18 -25.58 -12.52 -11.78
C GLU A 18 -25.43 -11.20 -11.01
N THR A 19 -25.99 -11.13 -9.82
CA THR A 19 -25.78 -9.97 -8.93
C THR A 19 -24.31 -9.90 -8.52
N PHE A 20 -23.74 -8.70 -8.53
CA PHE A 20 -22.39 -8.49 -8.04
C PHE A 20 -22.28 -8.93 -6.57
N PRO A 21 -21.29 -9.77 -6.20
CA PRO A 21 -21.18 -10.31 -4.84
C PRO A 21 -20.88 -9.22 -3.82
N ALA A 22 -21.34 -9.40 -2.58
CA ALA A 22 -20.88 -8.57 -1.47
C ALA A 22 -19.38 -8.80 -1.25
N LEU A 23 -18.64 -7.72 -1.08
CA LEU A 23 -17.20 -7.73 -0.87
C LEU A 23 -16.85 -7.19 0.52
N GLN A 24 -15.73 -7.66 1.05
CA GLN A 24 -15.17 -7.19 2.31
C GLN A 24 -13.81 -6.51 2.11
N LEU A 25 -13.67 -5.31 2.68
CA LEU A 25 -12.41 -4.57 2.76
C LEU A 25 -11.84 -4.66 4.17
N LEU A 26 -10.75 -5.39 4.33
CA LEU A 26 -10.02 -5.44 5.60
C LEU A 26 -9.13 -4.22 5.76
N ALA A 27 -9.13 -3.59 6.92
CA ALA A 27 -8.23 -2.49 7.24
C ALA A 27 -7.81 -2.55 8.71
N PRO A 28 -6.65 -1.97 9.09
CA PRO A 28 -6.28 -1.89 10.48
C PRO A 28 -7.24 -0.97 11.24
N ASN A 29 -7.44 -1.27 12.51
CA ASN A 29 -8.24 -0.44 13.40
C ASN A 29 -7.58 0.93 13.68
N THR A 30 -8.38 1.84 14.23
CA THR A 30 -7.98 3.23 14.51
C THR A 30 -6.86 3.33 15.55
N ASP A 31 -6.76 2.36 16.46
CA ASP A 31 -5.70 2.32 17.48
C ASP A 31 -4.32 2.05 16.87
N TYR A 32 -4.27 1.26 15.78
CA TYR A 32 -3.04 1.00 15.04
C TYR A 32 -2.77 2.09 14.00
N ASP A 33 -3.73 2.39 13.13
CA ASP A 33 -3.57 3.37 12.05
C ASP A 33 -4.89 4.09 11.72
N PRO A 34 -5.10 5.30 12.27
CA PRO A 34 -6.34 6.05 12.04
C PRO A 34 -6.49 6.53 10.60
N LEU A 35 -5.39 6.71 9.84
CA LEU A 35 -5.46 7.17 8.45
C LEU A 35 -5.95 6.04 7.54
N ARG A 36 -5.45 4.82 7.74
CA ARG A 36 -5.92 3.64 6.99
C ARG A 36 -7.36 3.28 7.36
N ALA A 37 -7.74 3.39 8.63
CA ALA A 37 -9.13 3.21 9.05
C ALA A 37 -10.07 4.25 8.40
N ALA A 38 -9.65 5.51 8.30
CA ALA A 38 -10.43 6.54 7.59
C ALA A 38 -10.49 6.24 6.08
N ALA A 39 -9.38 5.82 5.47
CA ALA A 39 -9.34 5.48 4.05
C ALA A 39 -10.30 4.34 3.69
N SER A 40 -10.46 3.32 4.55
CA SER A 40 -11.40 2.22 4.28
C SER A 40 -12.84 2.73 4.18
N ILE A 41 -13.23 3.67 5.05
CA ILE A 41 -14.56 4.29 5.03
C ILE A 41 -14.79 5.04 3.71
N TYR A 42 -13.81 5.85 3.26
CA TYR A 42 -13.93 6.56 1.99
C TYR A 42 -14.02 5.62 0.79
N VAL A 43 -13.25 4.53 0.79
CA VAL A 43 -13.31 3.51 -0.27
C VAL A 43 -14.66 2.82 -0.27
N GLU A 44 -15.20 2.47 0.90
CA GLU A 44 -16.53 1.89 1.06
C GLU A 44 -17.64 2.81 0.54
N GLU A 45 -17.63 4.09 0.94
CA GLU A 45 -18.61 5.09 0.47
C GLU A 45 -18.52 5.28 -1.05
N GLY A 46 -17.29 5.38 -1.59
CA GLY A 46 -17.05 5.47 -3.02
C GLY A 46 -17.59 4.25 -3.78
N ALA A 47 -17.28 3.04 -3.31
CA ALA A 47 -17.75 1.79 -3.90
C ALA A 47 -19.29 1.70 -3.86
N ARG A 48 -19.90 2.02 -2.72
CA ARG A 48 -21.37 2.01 -2.55
C ARG A 48 -22.05 3.01 -3.47
N SER A 49 -21.48 4.19 -3.65
CA SER A 49 -22.00 5.20 -4.59
C SER A 49 -22.06 4.69 -6.05
N LEU A 50 -21.16 3.77 -6.40
CA LEU A 50 -21.10 3.09 -7.70
C LEU A 50 -21.97 1.82 -7.77
N GLY A 51 -22.65 1.45 -6.68
CA GLY A 51 -23.45 0.24 -6.58
C GLY A 51 -22.66 -1.04 -6.32
N ILE A 52 -21.40 -0.91 -5.90
CA ILE A 52 -20.58 -2.04 -5.44
C ILE A 52 -20.91 -2.27 -3.95
N PRO A 53 -21.43 -3.46 -3.57
CA PRO A 53 -21.75 -3.80 -2.19
C PRO A 53 -20.47 -4.12 -1.38
N LEU A 54 -19.70 -3.08 -1.05
CA LEU A 54 -18.48 -3.18 -0.24
C LEU A 54 -18.79 -2.85 1.23
N THR A 55 -18.15 -3.56 2.15
CA THR A 55 -18.17 -3.26 3.60
C THR A 55 -16.76 -3.31 4.18
N SER A 56 -16.41 -2.33 5.01
CA SER A 56 -15.11 -2.31 5.70
C SER A 56 -15.18 -3.07 7.02
N GLU A 57 -14.18 -3.91 7.28
CA GLU A 57 -13.94 -4.52 8.58
C GLU A 57 -12.61 -4.03 9.15
N LEU A 58 -12.67 -3.43 10.34
CA LEU A 58 -11.50 -2.95 11.06
C LEU A 58 -10.98 -4.05 12.00
N LEU A 59 -9.73 -4.46 11.78
CA LEU A 59 -9.09 -5.55 12.52
C LEU A 59 -7.91 -5.04 13.35
N ALA A 60 -7.58 -5.78 14.41
CA ALA A 60 -6.28 -5.62 15.05
C ALA A 60 -5.15 -5.99 14.06
N TYR A 61 -3.95 -5.44 14.26
CA TYR A 61 -2.82 -5.66 13.36
C TYR A 61 -2.53 -7.15 13.10
N ASP A 62 -2.43 -7.96 14.15
CA ASP A 62 -2.10 -9.38 14.03
C ASP A 62 -3.19 -10.16 13.27
N ASP A 63 -4.46 -9.84 13.51
CA ASP A 63 -5.59 -10.47 12.84
C ASP A 63 -5.62 -10.12 11.34
N LEU A 64 -5.37 -8.85 11.00
CA LEU A 64 -5.25 -8.40 9.61
C LEU A 64 -4.10 -9.14 8.89
N PHE A 65 -2.93 -9.21 9.53
CA PHE A 65 -1.76 -9.89 8.96
C PHE A 65 -2.01 -11.38 8.78
N TYR A 66 -2.67 -12.02 9.74
CA TYR A 66 -3.02 -13.43 9.64
C TYR A 66 -4.05 -13.68 8.52
N ALA A 67 -5.07 -12.82 8.38
CA ALA A 67 -6.06 -12.89 7.32
C ALA A 67 -5.42 -12.78 5.92
N VAL A 68 -4.50 -11.82 5.75
CA VAL A 68 -3.85 -11.54 4.46
C VAL A 68 -2.76 -12.54 4.12
N TYR A 69 -1.80 -12.76 5.03
CA TYR A 69 -0.59 -13.53 4.74
C TYR A 69 -0.66 -14.99 5.22
N GLY A 70 -1.47 -15.26 6.25
CA GLY A 70 -1.60 -16.60 6.82
C GLY A 70 -2.61 -17.46 6.06
N VAL A 71 -3.89 -17.09 6.13
CA VAL A 71 -4.99 -17.87 5.53
C VAL A 71 -5.41 -17.38 4.14
N ARG A 72 -4.95 -16.19 3.73
CA ARG A 72 -5.28 -15.56 2.44
C ARG A 72 -6.79 -15.47 2.18
N ASN A 73 -7.56 -15.10 3.21
CA ASN A 73 -9.01 -15.01 3.16
C ASN A 73 -9.46 -13.55 3.23
N TYR A 74 -9.50 -12.88 2.08
CA TYR A 74 -9.91 -11.48 1.94
C TYR A 74 -10.27 -11.22 0.48
N ASP A 75 -11.21 -10.30 0.24
CA ASP A 75 -11.44 -9.76 -1.10
C ASP A 75 -10.52 -8.57 -1.37
N MET A 76 -10.41 -7.69 -0.37
CA MET A 76 -9.59 -6.48 -0.42
C MET A 76 -8.96 -6.22 0.94
N ALA A 77 -7.77 -5.62 0.96
CA ALA A 77 -7.10 -5.20 2.19
C ALA A 77 -6.37 -3.86 2.00
N ILE A 78 -6.45 -2.98 2.98
CA ILE A 78 -5.59 -1.80 3.09
C ILE A 78 -4.39 -2.17 3.96
N LEU A 79 -3.22 -2.14 3.34
CA LEU A 79 -1.94 -2.48 3.94
C LEU A 79 -0.98 -1.29 3.84
N GLY A 80 0.21 -1.43 4.40
CA GLY A 80 1.27 -0.48 4.15
C GLY A 80 2.65 -0.99 4.51
N TRP A 81 3.63 -0.35 3.88
CA TRP A 81 5.03 -0.74 3.91
C TRP A 81 5.90 0.51 4.04
N SER A 82 7.04 0.36 4.71
CA SER A 82 8.17 1.29 4.55
C SER A 82 8.90 0.94 3.25
N LEU A 83 9.33 1.96 2.51
CA LEU A 83 9.93 1.77 1.20
C LEU A 83 11.42 2.13 1.23
N ASN A 84 12.22 1.37 0.48
CA ASN A 84 13.63 1.66 0.29
C ASN A 84 13.84 2.79 -0.73
N LEU A 85 15.04 3.40 -0.70
CA LEU A 85 15.45 4.40 -1.71
C LEU A 85 15.56 3.79 -3.11
N TYR A 86 16.05 2.55 -3.21
CA TYR A 86 16.07 1.81 -4.46
C TYR A 86 14.70 1.15 -4.64
N PRO A 87 14.01 1.33 -5.78
CA PRO A 87 12.60 0.95 -5.92
C PRO A 87 12.39 -0.53 -6.27
N ASP A 88 13.11 -1.44 -5.59
CA ASP A 88 12.94 -2.89 -5.72
C ASP A 88 11.58 -3.39 -5.22
N TYR A 89 10.89 -2.60 -4.39
CA TYR A 89 9.51 -2.85 -3.97
C TYR A 89 8.53 -3.00 -5.14
N LEU A 90 8.83 -2.42 -6.31
CA LEU A 90 8.04 -2.61 -7.53
C LEU A 90 7.98 -4.10 -7.96
N CYS A 91 8.97 -4.89 -7.55
CA CYS A 91 9.05 -6.32 -7.79
C CYS A 91 8.75 -7.13 -6.52
N ALA A 92 9.35 -6.75 -5.39
CA ALA A 92 9.23 -7.51 -4.14
C ALA A 92 7.79 -7.67 -3.63
N PHE A 93 6.91 -6.70 -3.90
CA PHE A 93 5.50 -6.78 -3.49
C PHE A 93 4.72 -7.89 -4.21
N PHE A 94 5.17 -8.30 -5.39
CA PHE A 94 4.47 -9.27 -6.24
C PHE A 94 5.23 -10.59 -6.38
N ASP A 95 6.43 -10.68 -5.80
CA ASP A 95 7.18 -11.93 -5.68
C ASP A 95 6.41 -12.94 -4.81
N GLN A 96 6.23 -14.14 -5.35
CA GLN A 96 5.51 -15.22 -4.70
C GLN A 96 6.22 -15.71 -3.43
N ALA A 97 7.56 -15.62 -3.38
CA ALA A 97 8.34 -16.03 -2.22
C ALA A 97 8.33 -15.00 -1.08
N SER A 98 8.17 -13.72 -1.40
CA SER A 98 8.29 -12.61 -0.45
C SER A 98 6.98 -12.16 0.21
N GLY A 99 5.90 -12.92 0.04
CA GLY A 99 4.60 -12.60 0.64
C GLY A 99 3.79 -11.64 -0.21
N ASN A 100 3.51 -12.01 -1.46
CA ASN A 100 2.61 -11.27 -2.34
C ASN A 100 1.18 -11.20 -1.77
N ALA A 101 0.78 -9.99 -1.35
CA ALA A 101 -0.51 -9.69 -0.73
C ALA A 101 -1.65 -9.50 -1.73
N SER A 102 -1.40 -9.39 -3.04
CA SER A 102 -2.47 -9.36 -4.04
C SER A 102 -2.68 -10.72 -4.72
N ASN A 103 -1.79 -11.68 -4.43
CA ASN A 103 -1.70 -12.96 -5.13
C ASN A 103 -1.58 -12.80 -6.66
N TYR A 104 -1.09 -11.64 -7.11
CA TYR A 104 -0.95 -11.29 -8.51
C TYR A 104 0.26 -11.99 -9.14
N PHE A 105 0.10 -12.59 -10.31
CA PHE A 105 1.20 -13.19 -11.05
C PHE A 105 1.11 -12.85 -12.53
N ASN A 106 2.21 -12.41 -13.11
CA ASN A 106 2.31 -12.13 -14.53
C ASN A 106 3.74 -12.42 -15.00
N ALA A 107 3.91 -13.33 -15.97
CA ALA A 107 5.23 -13.73 -16.46
C ALA A 107 6.01 -12.57 -17.13
N THR A 108 5.30 -11.58 -17.68
CA THR A 108 5.91 -10.36 -18.21
C THR A 108 6.48 -9.50 -17.08
N LEU A 109 5.78 -9.43 -15.93
CA LEU A 109 6.30 -8.74 -14.75
C LEU A 109 7.59 -9.41 -14.26
N GLU A 110 7.59 -10.73 -14.10
CA GLU A 110 8.77 -11.49 -13.68
C GLU A 110 9.98 -11.18 -14.57
N THR A 111 9.79 -11.22 -15.89
CA THR A 111 10.86 -10.92 -16.85
C THR A 111 11.38 -9.49 -16.71
N LYS A 112 10.50 -8.51 -16.52
CA LYS A 112 10.89 -7.10 -16.33
C LYS A 112 11.61 -6.89 -15.00
N CYS A 113 11.16 -7.58 -13.96
CA CYS A 113 11.77 -7.55 -12.64
C CYS A 113 13.16 -8.17 -12.63
N ASP A 114 13.35 -9.33 -13.27
CA ASP A 114 14.66 -9.95 -13.43
C ASP A 114 15.64 -9.02 -14.18
N ALA A 115 15.19 -8.37 -15.25
CA ALA A 115 16.01 -7.40 -15.98
C ALA A 115 16.40 -6.21 -15.08
N PHE A 116 15.44 -5.63 -14.38
CA PHE A 116 15.65 -4.50 -13.47
C PHE A 116 16.61 -4.80 -12.32
N LEU A 117 16.41 -5.92 -11.64
CA LEU A 117 17.19 -6.31 -10.47
C LEU A 117 18.63 -6.73 -10.82
N ASN A 118 18.89 -7.10 -12.08
CA ASN A 118 20.21 -7.49 -12.56
C ASN A 118 20.92 -6.40 -13.39
N GLU A 119 20.33 -5.21 -13.55
CA GLU A 119 20.92 -4.11 -14.35
C GLU A 119 22.03 -3.39 -13.56
N PRO A 120 23.31 -3.48 -13.99
CA PRO A 120 24.42 -2.85 -13.28
C PRO A 120 24.51 -1.33 -13.50
N ASP A 121 23.93 -0.78 -14.57
CA ASP A 121 23.94 0.66 -14.83
C ASP A 121 22.71 1.33 -14.21
N ILE A 122 22.94 2.21 -13.23
CA ILE A 122 21.88 2.90 -12.50
C ILE A 122 20.99 3.78 -13.39
N VAL A 123 21.50 4.28 -14.52
CA VAL A 123 20.70 5.09 -15.45
C VAL A 123 19.71 4.20 -16.19
N TYR A 124 20.15 3.04 -16.69
CA TYR A 124 19.27 2.07 -17.34
C TYR A 124 18.31 1.41 -16.35
N ALA A 125 18.76 1.08 -15.14
CA ALA A 125 17.89 0.55 -14.08
C ALA A 125 16.76 1.53 -13.75
N ARG A 126 17.04 2.84 -13.75
CA ARG A 126 16.01 3.88 -13.55
C ARG A 126 14.98 3.89 -14.67
N GLU A 127 15.39 3.76 -15.93
CA GLU A 127 14.46 3.68 -17.07
C GLU A 127 13.55 2.44 -16.94
N GLN A 128 14.12 1.30 -16.60
CA GLN A 128 13.38 0.06 -16.34
C GLN A 128 12.41 0.19 -15.16
N ALA A 129 12.79 0.90 -14.09
CA ALA A 129 11.90 1.19 -12.97
C ALA A 129 10.69 2.05 -13.38
N PHE A 130 10.85 2.98 -14.33
CA PHE A 130 9.71 3.74 -14.87
C PHE A 130 8.80 2.87 -15.74
N GLU A 131 9.37 1.97 -16.54
CA GLU A 131 8.56 1.01 -17.30
C GLU A 131 7.77 0.07 -16.39
N LEU A 132 8.38 -0.40 -15.29
CA LEU A 132 7.70 -1.20 -14.28
C LEU A 132 6.54 -0.43 -13.66
N GLN A 133 6.73 0.84 -13.29
CA GLN A 133 5.64 1.68 -12.77
C GLN A 133 4.50 1.83 -13.77
N PHE A 134 4.80 2.08 -15.05
CA PHE A 134 3.78 2.18 -16.08
C PHE A 134 2.99 0.87 -16.22
N PHE A 135 3.71 -0.25 -16.33
CA PHE A 135 3.12 -1.58 -16.45
C PHE A 135 2.22 -1.92 -15.26
N LEU A 136 2.68 -1.68 -14.03
CA LEU A 136 1.90 -1.93 -12.81
C LEU A 136 0.68 -1.00 -12.72
N ASN A 137 0.77 0.22 -13.23
CA ASN A 137 -0.35 1.15 -13.24
C ASN A 137 -1.42 0.78 -14.29
N GLU A 138 -1.06 0.02 -15.34
CA GLU A 138 -2.03 -0.55 -16.29
C GLU A 138 -2.67 -1.84 -15.74
N GLU A 139 -1.88 -2.72 -15.11
CA GLU A 139 -2.38 -4.00 -14.58
C GLU A 139 -3.15 -3.84 -13.24
N LEU A 140 -2.88 -2.76 -12.50
CA LEU A 140 -3.49 -2.41 -11.20
C LEU A 140 -3.54 -3.56 -10.16
N PRO A 141 -2.43 -4.30 -9.93
CA PRO A 141 -2.43 -5.39 -8.95
C PRO A 141 -2.52 -4.89 -7.50
N ALA A 142 -2.22 -3.61 -7.26
CA ALA A 142 -2.45 -2.89 -6.02
C ALA A 142 -2.69 -1.41 -6.35
N MET A 143 -3.50 -0.72 -5.53
CA MET A 143 -3.80 0.69 -5.70
C MET A 143 -3.12 1.52 -4.60
N PRO A 144 -2.13 2.37 -4.93
CA PRO A 144 -1.54 3.29 -3.97
C PRO A 144 -2.58 4.29 -3.47
N LEU A 145 -2.65 4.50 -2.15
CA LEU A 145 -3.61 5.44 -1.55
C LEU A 145 -2.95 6.75 -1.13
N PHE A 146 -1.92 6.67 -0.27
CA PHE A 146 -1.20 7.82 0.25
C PHE A 146 0.18 7.41 0.78
N SER A 147 1.08 8.38 0.89
CA SER A 147 2.26 8.28 1.76
C SER A 147 1.97 8.99 3.08
N SER A 148 2.25 8.32 4.20
CA SER A 148 2.06 8.90 5.52
C SER A 148 3.16 9.92 5.81
N ILE A 149 2.79 11.04 6.43
CA ILE A 149 3.76 12.03 6.92
C ILE A 149 4.34 11.50 8.23
N VAL A 150 5.67 11.40 8.31
CA VAL A 150 6.37 11.11 9.55
C VAL A 150 6.57 12.44 10.30
N THR A 151 6.00 12.55 11.49
CA THR A 151 6.21 13.70 12.39
C THR A 151 7.00 13.24 13.60
N GLU A 152 8.17 13.85 13.82
CA GLU A 152 9.08 13.46 14.90
C GLU A 152 9.19 14.56 15.93
N ALA A 153 8.89 14.22 17.19
CA ALA A 153 9.06 15.12 18.32
C ALA A 153 10.28 14.67 19.12
N HIS A 154 11.30 15.52 19.19
CA HIS A 154 12.48 15.32 20.03
C HIS A 154 12.66 16.52 20.97
N ARG A 155 13.32 16.30 22.11
CA ARG A 155 13.58 17.33 23.11
C ARG A 155 15.07 17.38 23.45
N ASN A 156 15.70 18.53 23.25
CA ASN A 156 17.11 18.78 23.56
C ASN A 156 18.09 17.81 22.88
N LEU A 157 17.75 17.35 21.66
CA LEU A 157 18.58 16.47 20.85
C LEU A 157 18.99 17.21 19.57
N GLU A 158 20.27 17.08 19.20
CA GLU A 158 20.80 17.50 17.90
C GLU A 158 21.24 16.26 17.13
N PHE A 159 20.79 16.18 15.88
CA PHE A 159 21.16 15.13 14.94
C PHE A 159 22.16 15.70 13.92
N PRO A 160 23.13 14.90 13.44
CA PRO A 160 24.17 15.36 12.50
C PRO A 160 23.65 15.64 11.08
N TYR A 161 22.36 15.44 10.82
CA TYR A 161 21.70 15.72 9.54
C TYR A 161 20.28 16.24 9.81
N ALA A 162 19.75 17.04 8.88
CA ALA A 162 18.48 17.75 9.05
C ALA A 162 17.25 16.97 8.58
N ALA A 163 17.42 16.07 7.61
CA ALA A 163 16.34 15.26 7.04
C ALA A 163 16.89 13.96 6.45
N ILE A 164 16.12 12.88 6.60
CA ILE A 164 16.36 11.59 5.97
C ILE A 164 15.02 11.00 5.50
N LEU A 165 15.06 10.10 4.51
CA LEU A 165 13.86 9.35 4.12
C LEU A 165 13.36 8.54 5.32
N ASP A 166 12.03 8.47 5.49
CA ASP A 166 11.33 7.81 6.60
C ASP A 166 11.61 8.36 8.02
N GLY A 167 12.38 9.44 8.17
CA GLY A 167 12.67 10.04 9.47
C GLY A 167 13.61 9.19 10.36
N PHE A 168 14.03 9.74 11.50
CA PHE A 168 14.97 9.10 12.43
C PHE A 168 14.40 7.86 13.12
N GLY A 169 13.16 7.93 13.58
CA GLY A 169 12.45 6.86 14.28
C GLY A 169 12.24 5.66 13.38
N PRO A 170 11.44 5.76 12.30
CA PRO A 170 11.21 4.64 11.39
C PRO A 170 12.44 4.27 10.56
N GLY A 171 13.11 5.25 9.95
CA GLY A 171 14.22 5.01 9.02
C GLY A 171 15.53 4.58 9.67
N LEU A 172 15.82 5.01 10.90
CA LEU A 172 17.07 4.68 11.61
C LEU A 172 16.87 4.09 13.01
N TYR A 173 15.66 3.67 13.36
CA TYR A 173 15.34 3.15 14.70
C TYR A 173 15.77 4.10 15.83
N GLY A 174 15.60 5.41 15.59
CA GLY A 174 15.97 6.50 16.48
C GLY A 174 17.46 6.85 16.51
N ALA A 175 18.32 6.06 15.85
CA ALA A 175 19.76 6.29 15.73
C ALA A 175 20.48 6.74 17.02
N PRO A 176 20.27 6.10 18.19
CA PRO A 176 20.71 6.64 19.48
C PRO A 176 22.22 6.86 19.59
N SER A 177 23.03 6.17 18.79
CA SER A 177 24.48 6.34 18.70
C SER A 177 24.93 7.58 17.93
N LEU A 178 24.03 8.21 17.17
CA LEU A 178 24.31 9.35 16.31
C LEU A 178 23.75 10.66 16.89
N VAL A 179 23.15 10.63 18.08
CA VAL A 179 22.51 11.79 18.71
C VAL A 179 23.41 12.38 19.79
N THR A 180 23.52 13.71 19.80
CA THR A 180 24.18 14.45 20.88
C THR A 180 23.18 15.29 21.67
N PRO A 181 23.32 15.40 23.01
CA PRO A 181 22.55 16.35 23.80
C PRO A 181 22.90 17.78 23.40
N ILE A 182 21.90 18.66 23.33
CA ILE A 182 22.13 20.10 23.24
C ILE A 182 22.47 20.61 24.66
N GLU A 183 23.69 21.10 24.86
CA GLU A 183 24.07 21.80 26.10
C GLU A 183 23.20 23.07 26.24
N LYS A 184 22.71 23.32 27.45
CA LYS A 184 21.82 24.46 27.77
C LYS A 184 22.57 25.79 27.83
#